data_AF-A0A0D0ETV2-F1
#
_entry.id   AF-A0A0D0ETV2-F1
#
_cell.length_a   1.000
_cell.length_b   1.000
_cell.length_c   1.000
_cell.angle_alpha   90.00
_cell.angle_beta   90.00
_cell.angle_gamma   90.00
#
_symmetry.space_group_name_H-M   'P 1'
#
loop_
_entity.id
_entity.type
_entity.pdbx_description
1 polymer ?
#
loop_
_entity_poly.entity_id
_entity_poly.type
_entity_poly.pdbx_seq_one_letter_code
_entity_poly.pdbx_strand_id
1 'polypeptide(L)'
;MKKVFLLLVLLCGVDGYSQEVFDVIAKETCECLQAKKDKQPNLSADDFKTEVGVCMIKSYSDHMSEFKGVDKVDFGDSEGMTKLGEKVAIKMMQFCPNVILELGKSAQNAEKEVEKEDAFVEGVVVDILSEQFVTLQMKDQKGRSYNLLLLDYFDTASLLTNNEIKKKDKVKVSYSEIELFDSKAKEFRYYKIITKIERQ
;
A
#
# COMPACT_ATOMS: atom_id res chain seq x y z
N MET A 1 53.35 20.85 5.94
CA MET A 1 52.04 20.18 5.77
C MET A 1 50.98 20.75 6.73
N LYS A 2 50.67 22.05 6.64
CA LYS A 2 49.62 22.71 7.47
C LYS A 2 48.68 23.62 6.68
N LYS A 3 48.96 23.85 5.39
CA LYS A 3 48.17 24.74 4.51
C LYS A 3 47.21 23.99 3.58
N VAL A 4 47.29 22.66 3.51
CA VAL A 4 46.39 21.84 2.67
C VAL A 4 45.09 21.46 3.39
N PHE A 5 45.08 21.49 4.74
CA PHE A 5 43.90 21.10 5.52
C PHE A 5 42.82 22.20 5.59
N LEU A 6 43.13 23.44 5.20
CA LEU A 6 42.18 24.55 5.23
C LEU A 6 41.29 24.67 3.98
N LEU A 7 41.63 23.94 2.90
CA LEU A 7 40.86 24.01 1.64
C LEU A 7 39.71 22.99 1.56
N LEU A 8 39.70 21.97 2.42
CA LEU A 8 38.69 20.90 2.38
C LEU A 8 37.40 21.24 3.15
N VAL A 9 37.41 22.28 3.99
CA VAL A 9 36.26 22.68 4.81
C VAL A 9 35.32 23.65 4.08
N LEU A 10 35.75 24.21 2.93
CA LEU A 10 34.96 25.21 2.19
C LEU A 10 33.95 24.62 1.18
N LEU A 11 33.91 23.30 0.99
CA LEU A 11 33.04 22.65 -0.02
C LEU A 11 31.70 22.13 0.51
N CYS A 12 31.43 22.22 1.83
CA CYS A 12 30.19 21.71 2.43
C CYS A 12 29.07 22.76 2.60
N GLY A 13 29.13 23.89 1.90
CA GLY A 13 28.28 25.06 2.19
C GLY A 13 27.05 25.29 1.30
N VAL A 14 26.71 24.40 0.35
CA VAL A 14 25.71 24.72 -0.70
C VAL A 14 24.36 23.99 -0.63
N ASP A 15 24.15 23.09 0.33
CA ASP A 15 22.89 22.31 0.41
C ASP A 15 21.78 22.94 1.28
N GLY A 16 22.01 24.15 1.82
CA GLY A 16 21.06 24.82 2.73
C GLY A 16 19.80 25.36 2.07
N TYR A 17 19.84 25.74 0.79
CA TYR A 17 18.71 26.41 0.14
C TYR A 17 17.53 25.48 -0.16
N SER A 18 17.80 24.22 -0.53
CA SER A 18 16.73 23.26 -0.87
C SER A 18 15.90 22.88 0.37
N GLN A 19 16.53 22.82 1.56
CA GLN A 19 15.84 22.52 2.80
C GLN A 19 14.81 23.58 3.20
N GLU A 20 15.10 24.86 2.94
CA GLU A 20 14.16 25.96 3.18
C GLU A 20 12.97 25.91 2.22
N VAL A 21 13.19 25.56 0.95
CA VAL A 21 12.10 25.43 -0.04
C VAL A 21 11.16 24.26 0.30
N PHE A 22 11.68 23.13 0.80
CA PHE A 22 10.82 22.04 1.27
C PHE A 22 9.93 22.45 2.46
N ASP A 23 10.42 23.34 3.33
CA ASP A 23 9.62 23.86 4.45
C ASP A 23 8.51 24.80 3.96
N VAL A 24 8.80 25.63 2.96
CA VAL A 24 7.79 26.46 2.28
C VAL A 24 6.70 25.59 1.67
N ILE A 25 7.07 24.58 0.87
CA ILE A 25 6.10 23.69 0.21
C ILE A 25 5.25 22.94 1.24
N ALA A 26 5.87 22.44 2.30
CA ALA A 26 5.14 21.74 3.36
C ALA A 26 4.10 22.66 4.02
N LYS A 27 4.49 23.90 4.37
CA LYS A 27 3.60 24.88 4.96
C LYS A 27 2.44 25.24 4.03
N GLU A 28 2.72 25.54 2.76
CA GLU A 28 1.70 25.88 1.78
C GLU A 28 0.77 24.71 1.48
N THR A 29 1.29 23.48 1.46
CA THR A 29 0.49 22.27 1.33
C THR A 29 -0.48 22.13 2.51
N CYS A 30 0.01 22.33 3.74
CA CYS A 30 -0.85 22.32 4.94
C CYS A 30 -1.94 23.40 4.88
N GLU A 31 -1.59 24.63 4.48
CA GLU A 31 -2.55 25.74 4.35
C GLU A 31 -3.61 25.46 3.28
N CYS A 32 -3.20 24.94 2.12
CA CYS A 32 -4.08 24.53 1.04
C CYS A 32 -5.08 23.47 1.49
N LEU A 33 -4.62 22.45 2.24
CA LEU A 33 -5.46 21.38 2.77
C LEU A 33 -6.44 21.89 3.83
N GLN A 34 -5.99 22.77 4.73
CA GLN A 34 -6.86 23.37 5.73
C GLN A 34 -7.98 24.17 5.06
N ALA A 35 -7.64 25.01 4.07
CA ALA A 35 -8.63 25.79 3.33
C ALA A 35 -9.64 24.91 2.56
N LYS A 36 -9.21 23.73 2.07
CA LYS A 36 -10.11 22.76 1.44
C LYS A 36 -11.02 22.06 2.46
N LYS A 37 -10.48 21.66 3.62
CA LYS A 37 -11.25 21.05 4.71
C LYS A 37 -12.30 21.99 5.28
N ASP A 38 -12.00 23.28 5.38
CA ASP A 38 -12.96 24.30 5.82
C ASP A 38 -14.14 24.45 4.83
N LYS A 39 -13.91 24.26 3.53
CA LYS A 39 -14.94 24.32 2.48
C LYS A 39 -15.70 23.00 2.33
N GLN A 40 -15.03 21.87 2.56
CA GLN A 40 -15.57 20.53 2.41
C GLN A 40 -15.12 19.67 3.59
N PRO A 41 -15.83 19.72 4.74
CA PRO A 41 -15.40 19.05 5.96
C PRO A 41 -15.48 17.52 5.89
N ASN A 42 -16.21 16.98 4.92
CA ASN A 42 -16.45 15.54 4.73
C ASN A 42 -15.82 15.03 3.44
N LEU A 43 -14.52 15.27 3.23
CA LEU A 43 -13.77 14.63 2.16
C LEU A 43 -13.65 13.12 2.44
N SER A 44 -13.82 12.30 1.41
CA SER A 44 -13.50 10.87 1.51
C SER A 44 -11.99 10.67 1.68
N ALA A 45 -11.55 9.49 2.11
CA ALA A 45 -10.13 9.19 2.25
C ALA A 45 -9.35 9.32 0.93
N ASP A 46 -9.95 8.87 -0.18
CA ASP A 46 -9.36 8.94 -1.51
C ASP A 46 -9.34 10.37 -2.06
N ASP A 47 -10.42 11.12 -1.86
CA ASP A 47 -10.44 12.55 -2.21
C ASP A 47 -9.41 13.31 -1.38
N PHE A 48 -9.30 13.02 -0.08
CA PHE A 48 -8.31 13.66 0.78
C PHE A 48 -6.87 13.37 0.31
N LYS A 49 -6.53 12.11 -0.01
CA LYS A 49 -5.24 11.73 -0.57
C LYS A 49 -4.94 12.47 -1.88
N THR A 50 -5.95 12.58 -2.75
CA THR A 50 -5.86 13.31 -4.01
C THR A 50 -5.55 14.78 -3.76
N GLU A 51 -6.25 15.40 -2.80
CA GLU A 51 -6.05 16.80 -2.46
C GLU A 51 -4.69 17.09 -1.83
N VAL A 52 -4.11 16.14 -1.08
CA VAL A 52 -2.71 16.26 -0.63
C VAL A 52 -1.77 16.35 -1.83
N GLY A 53 -1.92 15.45 -2.80
CA GLY A 53 -1.11 15.45 -4.01
C GLY A 53 -1.27 16.75 -4.82
N VAL A 54 -2.51 17.22 -5.00
CA VAL A 54 -2.81 18.47 -5.74
C VAL A 54 -2.20 19.69 -5.05
N CYS A 55 -2.37 19.82 -3.73
CA CYS A 55 -1.81 20.94 -2.97
C CYS A 55 -0.28 20.95 -3.03
N MET A 56 0.35 19.77 -2.92
CA MET A 56 1.80 19.63 -2.99
C MET A 56 2.35 19.94 -4.38
N ILE A 57 1.75 19.39 -5.44
CA ILE A 57 2.16 19.65 -6.83
C ILE A 57 1.99 21.11 -7.18
N LYS A 58 0.91 21.75 -6.71
CA LYS A 58 0.68 23.18 -6.92
C LYS A 58 1.83 24.01 -6.33
N SER A 59 2.13 23.82 -5.05
CA SER A 59 3.22 24.56 -4.39
C SER A 59 4.59 24.24 -4.99
N TYR A 60 4.88 22.97 -5.28
CA TYR A 60 6.11 22.60 -6.00
C TYR A 60 6.22 23.28 -7.37
N SER A 61 5.13 23.37 -8.13
CA SER A 61 5.13 24.06 -9.43
C SER A 61 5.42 25.55 -9.28
N ASP A 62 4.84 26.19 -8.27
CA ASP A 62 5.04 27.60 -7.94
C ASP A 62 6.51 27.89 -7.55
N HIS A 63 7.19 26.91 -6.93
CA HIS A 63 8.58 27.00 -6.47
C HIS A 63 9.61 26.23 -7.32
N MET A 64 9.21 25.66 -8.47
CA MET A 64 10.05 24.75 -9.25
C MET A 64 11.39 25.38 -9.70
N SER A 65 11.41 26.70 -9.90
CA SER A 65 12.62 27.45 -10.25
C SER A 65 13.65 27.56 -9.13
N GLU A 66 13.25 27.34 -7.89
CA GLU A 66 14.12 27.46 -6.71
C GLU A 66 14.92 26.17 -6.47
N PHE A 67 14.45 25.04 -7.02
CA PHE A 67 15.17 23.78 -6.99
C PHE A 67 16.31 23.71 -8.01
N LYS A 68 17.39 23.03 -7.61
CA LYS A 68 18.58 22.79 -8.44
C LYS A 68 19.03 21.34 -8.32
N GLY A 69 19.67 20.84 -9.37
CA GLY A 69 20.27 19.50 -9.37
C GLY A 69 19.21 18.41 -9.13
N VAL A 70 19.53 17.47 -8.23
CA VAL A 70 18.73 16.28 -7.96
C VAL A 70 17.36 16.55 -7.32
N ASP A 71 17.18 17.74 -6.74
CA ASP A 71 15.90 18.13 -6.13
C ASP A 71 14.94 18.80 -7.12
N LYS A 72 15.43 19.14 -8.33
CA LYS A 72 14.58 19.60 -9.42
C LYS A 72 14.08 18.39 -10.21
N VAL A 73 12.86 17.99 -9.91
CA VAL A 73 12.18 16.81 -10.44
C VAL A 73 11.24 17.20 -11.59
N ASP A 74 11.20 16.37 -12.63
CA ASP A 74 10.20 16.43 -13.71
C ASP A 74 8.99 15.57 -13.34
N PHE A 75 7.76 15.99 -13.70
CA PHE A 75 6.55 15.22 -13.40
C PHE A 75 6.51 13.82 -14.06
N GLY A 76 7.29 13.59 -15.12
CA GLY A 76 7.47 12.26 -15.72
C GLY A 76 8.40 11.34 -14.95
N ASP A 77 9.19 11.86 -14.00
CA ASP A 77 10.10 11.09 -13.15
C ASP A 77 9.37 10.58 -11.90
N SER A 78 8.81 9.37 -11.99
CA SER A 78 8.09 8.74 -10.88
C SER A 78 8.95 8.56 -9.62
N GLU A 79 10.25 8.27 -9.76
CA GLU A 79 11.14 8.06 -8.61
C GLU A 79 11.46 9.40 -7.95
N GLY A 80 11.78 10.43 -8.74
CA GLY A 80 11.98 11.78 -8.26
C GLY A 80 10.75 12.34 -7.55
N MET A 81 9.55 12.14 -8.12
CA MET A 81 8.29 12.61 -7.52
C MET A 81 7.98 11.92 -6.20
N THR A 82 8.32 10.64 -6.09
CA THR A 82 8.19 9.90 -4.82
C THR A 82 9.11 10.50 -3.75
N LYS A 83 10.39 10.71 -4.07
CA LYS A 83 11.36 11.32 -3.14
C LYS A 83 10.98 12.76 -2.74
N LEU A 84 10.44 13.54 -3.68
CA LEU A 84 9.90 14.87 -3.40
C LEU A 84 8.76 14.77 -2.37
N GLY A 85 7.79 13.88 -2.62
CA GLY A 85 6.67 13.64 -1.73
C GLY A 85 7.10 13.23 -0.32
N GLU A 86 8.08 12.32 -0.21
CA GLU A 86 8.66 11.90 1.07
C GLU A 86 9.31 13.06 1.83
N LYS A 87 10.16 13.85 1.16
CA LYS A 87 10.84 15.00 1.77
C LYS A 87 9.85 16.04 2.28
N VAL A 88 8.84 16.37 1.48
CA VAL A 88 7.78 17.31 1.87
C VAL A 88 6.95 16.75 3.03
N ALA A 89 6.55 15.47 2.96
CA ALA A 89 5.77 14.84 4.03
C ALA A 89 6.51 14.83 5.38
N ILE A 90 7.83 14.64 5.37
CA ILE A 90 8.65 14.74 6.59
C ILE A 90 8.58 16.15 7.18
N LYS A 91 8.66 17.20 6.35
CA LYS A 91 8.53 18.59 6.81
C LYS A 91 7.10 18.91 7.27
N MET A 92 6.08 18.36 6.60
CA MET A 92 4.68 18.51 7.01
C MET A 92 4.39 17.97 8.42
N MET A 93 5.15 16.99 8.93
CA MET A 93 5.01 16.55 10.32
C MET A 93 5.25 17.67 11.34
N GLN A 94 6.03 18.69 10.98
CA GLN A 94 6.31 19.84 11.84
C GLN A 94 5.18 20.88 11.79
N PHE A 95 4.55 21.05 10.62
CA PHE A 95 3.55 22.10 10.37
C PHE A 95 2.11 21.64 10.55
N CYS A 96 1.78 20.42 10.09
CA CYS A 96 0.44 19.84 10.17
C CYS A 96 0.49 18.31 10.40
N PRO A 97 0.96 17.85 11.58
CA PRO A 97 1.07 16.42 11.89
C PRO A 97 -0.25 15.65 11.74
N ASN A 98 -1.39 16.31 11.95
CA ASN A 98 -2.72 15.71 11.78
C ASN A 98 -2.98 15.21 10.35
N VAL A 99 -2.46 15.91 9.33
CA VAL A 99 -2.59 15.49 7.92
C VAL A 99 -1.85 14.18 7.67
N ILE A 100 -0.62 14.07 8.19
CA ILE A 100 0.20 12.85 8.06
C ILE A 100 -0.46 11.66 8.80
N LEU A 101 -1.01 11.91 9.99
CA LEU A 101 -1.77 10.89 10.72
C LEU A 101 -3.03 10.45 9.98
N GLU A 102 -3.74 11.37 9.33
CA GLU A 102 -4.93 11.09 8.52
C GLU A 102 -4.58 10.26 7.28
N LEU A 103 -3.49 10.60 6.58
CA LEU A 103 -2.96 9.78 5.48
C LEU A 103 -2.57 8.37 5.91
N GLY A 104 -1.91 8.23 7.07
CA GLY A 104 -1.55 6.93 7.63
C GLY A 104 -2.77 6.07 7.98
N LYS A 105 -3.80 6.68 8.56
CA LYS A 105 -5.10 6.01 8.80
C LYS A 105 -5.79 5.62 7.51
N SER A 106 -5.78 6.49 6.50
CA SER A 106 -6.34 6.19 5.19
C SER A 106 -5.59 5.05 4.49
N ALA A 107 -4.27 4.94 4.65
CA ALA A 107 -3.52 3.80 4.13
C ALA A 107 -3.90 2.48 4.84
N GLN A 108 -4.05 2.49 6.16
CA GLN A 108 -4.52 1.33 6.93
C GLN A 108 -5.98 0.95 6.61
N ASN A 109 -6.80 1.94 6.23
CA ASN A 109 -8.17 1.72 5.79
C ASN A 109 -8.27 1.42 4.28
N ALA A 110 -7.23 1.69 3.49
CA ALA A 110 -7.11 1.25 2.09
C ALA A 110 -6.60 -0.19 1.99
N GLU A 111 -5.93 -0.73 3.03
CA GLU A 111 -5.82 -2.18 3.24
C GLU A 111 -7.16 -2.81 3.68
N LYS A 112 -8.15 -1.98 4.02
CA LYS A 112 -9.58 -2.34 4.00
C LYS A 112 -10.21 -1.80 2.71
N GLU A 113 -9.57 -2.06 1.57
CA GLU A 113 -10.28 -2.06 0.29
C GLU A 113 -11.56 -2.86 0.51
N VAL A 114 -12.70 -2.17 0.35
CA VAL A 114 -14.07 -2.67 0.22
C VAL A 114 -14.21 -4.15 0.60
N GLU A 115 -14.96 -4.47 1.66
CA GLU A 115 -15.63 -5.77 1.78
C GLU A 115 -16.48 -6.00 0.50
N LYS A 116 -15.85 -6.37 -0.61
CA LYS A 116 -16.39 -7.43 -1.44
C LYS A 116 -16.49 -8.55 -0.44
N GLU A 117 -17.71 -8.95 -0.09
CA GLU A 117 -17.89 -10.23 0.59
C GLU A 117 -16.98 -11.22 -0.12
N ASP A 118 -15.93 -11.69 0.56
CA ASP A 118 -15.02 -12.64 -0.04
C ASP A 118 -15.88 -13.77 -0.59
N ALA A 119 -15.69 -14.09 -1.88
CA ALA A 119 -16.41 -15.19 -2.46
C ALA A 119 -16.16 -16.43 -1.58
N PHE A 120 -17.23 -17.05 -1.10
CA PHE A 120 -17.09 -18.15 -0.15
C PHE A 120 -17.72 -19.42 -0.68
N VAL A 121 -17.21 -20.55 -0.19
CA VAL A 121 -17.78 -21.86 -0.40
C VAL A 121 -18.03 -22.54 0.95
N GLU A 122 -19.25 -22.99 1.15
CA GLU A 122 -19.61 -23.88 2.25
C GLU A 122 -19.69 -25.31 1.75
N GLY A 123 -18.97 -26.21 2.42
CA GLY A 123 -18.87 -27.57 1.94
C GLY A 123 -18.13 -28.50 2.87
N VAL A 124 -17.88 -29.70 2.35
CA VAL A 124 -17.16 -30.77 3.04
C VAL A 124 -15.77 -30.88 2.46
N VAL A 125 -14.76 -30.98 3.33
CA VAL A 125 -13.37 -31.23 2.94
C VAL A 125 -13.25 -32.63 2.34
N VAL A 126 -12.83 -32.70 1.09
CA VAL A 126 -12.60 -33.93 0.33
C VAL A 126 -11.17 -34.41 0.49
N ASP A 127 -10.21 -33.50 0.41
CA ASP A 127 -8.80 -33.80 0.61
C ASP A 127 -7.98 -32.54 0.93
N ILE A 128 -6.76 -32.76 1.45
CA ILE A 128 -5.77 -31.71 1.68
C ILE A 128 -4.45 -32.20 1.08
N LEU A 129 -4.03 -31.57 -0.01
CA LEU A 129 -2.81 -31.95 -0.74
C LEU A 129 -1.66 -31.02 -0.36
N SER A 130 -0.53 -31.60 0.06
CA SER A 130 0.69 -30.87 0.39
C SER A 130 1.75 -31.10 -0.69
N GLU A 131 1.62 -30.39 -1.82
CA GLU A 131 2.62 -30.36 -2.89
C GLU A 131 3.56 -29.14 -2.70
N GLN A 132 3.82 -28.35 -3.75
CA GLN A 132 4.56 -27.10 -3.64
C GLN A 132 3.81 -26.06 -2.79
N PHE A 133 2.48 -26.04 -2.91
CA PHE A 133 1.58 -25.26 -2.07
C PHE A 133 0.51 -26.19 -1.51
N VAL A 134 -0.03 -25.86 -0.33
CA VAL A 134 -1.14 -26.62 0.25
C VAL A 134 -2.41 -26.31 -0.54
N THR A 135 -3.11 -27.36 -0.99
CA THR A 135 -4.38 -27.26 -1.71
C THR A 135 -5.49 -27.91 -0.89
N LEU A 136 -6.48 -27.13 -0.49
CA LEU A 136 -7.70 -27.62 0.13
C LEU A 136 -8.72 -27.97 -0.96
N GLN A 137 -9.14 -29.24 -1.01
CA GLN A 137 -10.18 -29.70 -1.92
C GLN A 137 -11.51 -29.84 -1.18
N MET A 138 -12.56 -29.21 -1.72
CA MET A 138 -13.89 -29.19 -1.12
C MET A 138 -14.98 -29.59 -2.12
N LYS A 139 -16.10 -30.10 -1.59
CA LYS A 139 -17.36 -30.22 -2.33
C LYS A 139 -18.46 -29.42 -1.64
N ASP A 140 -19.16 -28.59 -2.40
CA ASP A 140 -20.32 -27.85 -1.90
C ASP A 140 -21.55 -28.76 -1.75
N GLN A 141 -22.64 -28.19 -1.21
CA GLN A 141 -23.91 -28.90 -1.03
C GLN A 141 -24.54 -29.39 -2.34
N LYS A 142 -24.16 -28.82 -3.49
CA LYS A 142 -24.62 -29.21 -4.83
C LYS A 142 -23.67 -30.23 -5.48
N GLY A 143 -22.62 -30.67 -4.79
CA GLY A 143 -21.63 -31.61 -5.26
C GLY A 143 -20.56 -31.02 -6.19
N ARG A 144 -20.50 -29.70 -6.36
CA ARG A 144 -19.47 -29.02 -7.15
C ARG A 144 -18.14 -29.07 -6.42
N SER A 145 -17.07 -29.41 -7.13
CA SER A 145 -15.72 -29.50 -6.59
C SER A 145 -14.99 -28.15 -6.67
N TYR A 146 -14.25 -27.83 -5.61
CA TYR A 146 -13.44 -26.62 -5.49
C TYR A 146 -12.03 -26.99 -5.05
N ASN A 147 -11.02 -26.37 -5.68
CA ASN A 147 -9.62 -26.42 -5.28
C ASN A 147 -9.22 -25.02 -4.83
N LEU A 148 -8.78 -24.88 -3.58
CA LEU A 148 -8.37 -23.60 -3.00
C LEU A 148 -6.92 -23.71 -2.50
N LEU A 149 -6.09 -22.75 -2.88
CA LEU A 149 -4.67 -22.72 -2.53
C LEU A 149 -4.44 -21.90 -1.26
N LEU A 150 -3.62 -22.43 -0.36
CA LEU A 150 -2.99 -21.65 0.69
C LEU A 150 -1.68 -21.08 0.12
N LEU A 151 -1.72 -19.80 -0.26
CA LEU A 151 -0.57 -19.08 -0.81
C LEU A 151 -0.07 -17.99 0.15
N ASP A 152 -0.99 -17.24 0.75
CA ASP A 152 -0.71 -16.14 1.66
C ASP A 152 -1.10 -16.48 3.12
N TYR A 153 -0.58 -15.68 4.05
CA TYR A 153 -0.97 -15.75 5.46
C TYR A 153 -2.30 -15.05 5.72
N PHE A 154 -3.14 -15.63 6.57
CA PHE A 154 -4.36 -15.02 7.11
C PHE A 154 -4.62 -15.54 8.54
N ASP A 155 -5.45 -14.84 9.31
CA ASP A 155 -5.66 -15.07 10.75
C ASP A 155 -5.98 -16.54 11.11
N THR A 156 -6.80 -17.21 10.28
CA THR A 156 -7.24 -18.59 10.49
C THR A 156 -6.42 -19.63 9.71
N ALA A 157 -5.29 -19.26 9.12
CA ALA A 157 -4.46 -20.18 8.30
C ALA A 157 -3.92 -21.36 9.11
N SER A 158 -3.74 -21.17 10.42
CA SER A 158 -3.37 -22.22 11.39
C SER A 158 -4.28 -23.43 11.33
N LEU A 159 -5.56 -23.27 10.97
CA LEU A 159 -6.50 -24.38 10.85
C LEU A 159 -6.05 -25.42 9.80
N LEU A 160 -5.38 -24.99 8.73
CA LEU A 160 -4.77 -25.90 7.75
C LEU A 160 -3.34 -26.27 8.13
N THR A 161 -2.50 -25.29 8.47
CA THR A 161 -1.06 -25.54 8.68
C THR A 161 -0.77 -26.37 9.92
N ASN A 162 -1.64 -26.35 10.93
CA ASN A 162 -1.55 -27.21 12.11
C ASN A 162 -2.33 -28.53 11.96
N ASN A 163 -2.87 -28.85 10.78
CA ASN A 163 -3.68 -30.04 10.51
C ASN A 163 -4.93 -30.16 11.42
N GLU A 164 -5.51 -29.03 11.76
CA GLU A 164 -6.68 -28.93 12.63
C GLU A 164 -7.99 -29.23 11.87
N ILE A 165 -8.01 -28.97 10.56
CA ILE A 165 -9.06 -29.38 9.63
C ILE A 165 -8.69 -30.72 9.01
N LYS A 166 -9.67 -31.62 8.92
CA LYS A 166 -9.52 -32.97 8.38
C LYS A 166 -10.54 -33.26 7.29
N LYS A 167 -10.28 -34.32 6.54
CA LYS A 167 -11.23 -34.88 5.59
C LYS A 167 -12.56 -35.17 6.28
N LYS A 168 -13.66 -34.81 5.60
CA LYS A 168 -15.07 -34.85 6.07
C LYS A 168 -15.50 -33.71 6.99
N ASP A 169 -14.61 -32.80 7.40
CA ASP A 169 -15.02 -31.63 8.16
C ASP A 169 -15.88 -30.70 7.29
N LYS A 170 -16.86 -30.06 7.93
CA LYS A 170 -17.67 -29.00 7.33
C LYS A 170 -17.04 -27.66 7.64
N VAL A 171 -16.76 -26.89 6.60
CA VAL A 171 -16.12 -25.60 6.72
C VAL A 171 -16.72 -24.61 5.73
N LYS A 172 -16.66 -23.34 6.10
CA LYS A 172 -16.85 -22.21 5.20
C LYS A 172 -15.48 -21.64 4.88
N VAL A 173 -15.17 -21.51 3.59
CA VAL A 173 -13.88 -20.99 3.13
C VAL A 173 -14.11 -19.80 2.24
N SER A 174 -13.58 -18.66 2.66
CA SER A 174 -13.52 -17.43 1.87
C SER A 174 -12.27 -17.45 0.99
N TYR A 175 -12.40 -16.92 -0.22
CA TYR A 175 -11.30 -16.87 -1.17
C TYR A 175 -11.36 -15.64 -2.08
N SER A 176 -10.19 -15.25 -2.57
CA SER A 176 -10.01 -14.33 -3.69
C SER A 176 -9.59 -15.13 -4.93
N GLU A 177 -9.78 -14.56 -6.12
CA GLU A 177 -9.26 -15.13 -7.36
C GLU A 177 -8.09 -14.29 -7.86
N ILE A 178 -6.94 -14.92 -8.07
CA ILE A 178 -5.77 -14.27 -8.66
C ILE A 178 -5.36 -15.00 -9.93
N GLU A 179 -4.88 -14.24 -10.91
CA GLU A 179 -4.38 -14.80 -12.16
C GLU A 179 -2.90 -15.19 -12.00
N LEU A 180 -2.59 -16.47 -12.24
CA LEU A 180 -1.22 -17.00 -12.17
C LEU A 180 -0.89 -17.74 -13.47
N PHE A 181 0.39 -17.72 -13.84
CA PHE A 181 0.88 -18.51 -14.96
C PHE A 181 0.99 -19.99 -14.56
N ASP A 182 0.15 -20.85 -15.15
CA ASP A 182 0.22 -22.30 -14.99
C ASP A 182 1.29 -22.86 -15.92
N SER A 183 2.43 -23.28 -15.36
CA SER A 183 3.55 -23.80 -16.16
C SER A 183 3.24 -25.11 -16.90
N LYS A 184 2.27 -25.91 -16.42
CA LYS A 184 1.84 -27.15 -17.08
C LYS A 184 0.93 -26.83 -18.26
N ALA A 185 -0.01 -25.90 -18.09
CA ALA A 185 -0.94 -25.49 -19.15
C ALA A 185 -0.35 -24.46 -20.13
N LYS A 186 0.73 -23.77 -19.74
CA LYS A 186 1.40 -22.69 -20.49
C LYS A 186 0.50 -21.48 -20.77
N GLU A 187 -0.38 -21.15 -19.85
CA GLU A 187 -1.30 -20.01 -19.92
C GLU A 187 -1.54 -19.40 -18.54
N PHE A 188 -2.05 -18.17 -18.51
CA PHE A 188 -2.53 -17.54 -17.30
C PHE A 188 -3.93 -18.03 -16.95
N ARG A 189 -4.16 -18.40 -15.69
CA ARG A 189 -5.42 -18.96 -15.20
C ARG A 189 -5.75 -18.38 -13.82
N TYR A 190 -7.04 -18.25 -13.53
CA TYR A 190 -7.49 -17.84 -12.21
C TYR A 190 -7.45 -19.01 -11.21
N TYR A 191 -6.79 -18.77 -10.08
CA TYR A 191 -6.73 -19.67 -8.93
C TYR A 191 -7.44 -19.04 -7.74
N LYS A 192 -8.10 -19.89 -6.95
CA LYS A 192 -8.78 -19.48 -5.71
C LYS A 192 -7.78 -19.52 -4.56
N ILE A 193 -7.49 -18.38 -3.96
CA ILE A 193 -6.56 -18.25 -2.84
C ILE A 193 -7.36 -18.05 -1.56
N ILE A 194 -7.08 -18.87 -0.56
CA ILE A 194 -7.82 -18.85 0.70
C ILE A 194 -7.50 -17.56 1.47
N THR A 195 -8.54 -16.87 1.93
CA THR A 195 -8.45 -15.66 2.75
C THR A 195 -8.96 -15.87 4.17
N LYS A 196 -9.88 -16.84 4.36
CA LYS A 196 -10.43 -17.18 5.69
C LYS A 196 -10.97 -18.61 5.71
N ILE A 197 -10.92 -19.25 6.87
CA ILE A 197 -11.57 -20.54 7.11
C ILE A 197 -12.35 -20.49 8.43
N GLU A 198 -13.60 -20.94 8.38
CA GLU A 198 -14.49 -21.03 9.54
C GLU A 198 -15.00 -22.47 9.66
N ARG A 199 -14.95 -23.04 10.88
CA ARG A 199 -15.57 -24.34 11.17
C ARG A 199 -17.09 -24.16 11.26
N GLN A 200 -17.85 -25.12 10.76
CA GLN A 200 -19.31 -25.19 10.92
C GLN A 200 -19.73 -26.24 11.94
#